data_AF-A0A5P1FJ95-F1
#
_entry.id   AF-A0A5P1FJ95-F1
#
_cell.length_a   1.000
_cell.length_b   1.000
_cell.length_c   1.000
_cell.angle_alpha   90.00
_cell.angle_beta   90.00
_cell.angle_gamma   90.00
#
_symmetry.space_group_name_H-M   'P 1'
#
loop_
_entity.id
_entity.type
_entity.pdbx_description
1 polymer ?
#
loop_
_entity_poly.entity_id
_entity_poly.type
_entity_poly.pdbx_seq_one_letter_code
_entity_poly.pdbx_strand_id
1 'polypeptide(L)' 'CKRFNGLGVNPMVLAKASAKSLAVRAKNWSEQAHRFLKRCADSGNLEACYILGM' A
#
# COMPACT_ATOMS: atom_id res chain seq x y z
N CYS A 1 6.04 5.18 -17.05
CA CYS A 1 6.45 6.60 -17.02
C CYS A 1 7.29 6.86 -15.77
N LYS A 2 8.55 7.33 -15.88
CA LYS A 2 9.49 7.44 -14.74
C LYS A 2 8.96 8.31 -13.58
N ARG A 3 8.22 9.38 -13.90
CA ARG A 3 7.62 10.29 -12.91
C ARG A 3 6.54 9.63 -12.06
N PHE A 4 5.74 8.74 -12.66
CA PHE A 4 4.69 8.01 -11.94
C PHE A 4 5.26 6.97 -10.99
N ASN A 5 6.37 6.32 -11.36
CA ASN A 5 7.05 5.36 -10.47
C ASN A 5 7.56 6.00 -9.18
N GLY A 6 7.96 7.27 -9.21
CA GLY A 6 8.37 8.02 -8.01
C GLY A 6 7.24 8.28 -7.02
N LEU A 7 5.99 8.33 -7.48
CA LEU A 7 4.84 8.50 -6.59
C LEU A 7 4.53 7.24 -5.79
N GLY A 8 4.84 6.05 -6.33
CA GLY A 8 4.65 4.78 -5.64
C GLY A 8 5.57 4.54 -4.44
N VAL A 9 6.51 5.47 -4.17
CA VAL A 9 7.38 5.46 -2.99
C VAL A 9 7.25 6.73 -2.16
N ASN A 10 6.39 7.67 -2.56
CA ASN A 10 6.20 8.93 -1.83
C ASN A 10 5.31 8.68 -0.59
N PRO A 11 5.77 8.98 0.64
CA PRO A 11 5.00 8.70 1.85
C PRO A 11 3.62 9.37 1.89
N MET A 12 3.49 10.59 1.35
CA MET A 12 2.21 11.32 1.32
C MET A 12 1.19 10.65 0.39
N VAL A 13 1.66 10.05 -0.70
CA VAL A 13 0.82 9.29 -1.63
C VAL A 13 0.41 7.96 -0.99
N LEU A 14 1.33 7.27 -0.33
CA LEU A 14 1.08 5.98 0.32
C LEU A 14 0.10 6.12 1.51
N ALA A 15 0.27 7.16 2.33
CA ALA A 15 -0.64 7.49 3.43
C ALA A 15 -2.09 7.71 2.97
N LYS A 16 -2.27 8.25 1.75
CA LYS A 16 -3.58 8.54 1.14
C LYS A 16 -3.99 7.52 0.06
N ALA A 17 -3.30 6.38 -0.03
CA ALA A 17 -3.68 5.33 -0.97
C ALA A 17 -5.11 4.85 -0.69
N SER A 18 -5.93 4.78 -1.75
CA SER A 18 -7.34 4.40 -1.64
C SER A 18 -7.51 2.93 -1.24
N ALA A 19 -8.62 2.59 -0.58
CA ALA A 19 -8.94 1.20 -0.27
C ALA A 19 -8.96 0.30 -1.53
N LYS A 20 -9.42 0.82 -2.67
CA LYS A 20 -9.43 0.07 -3.95
C LYS A 20 -8.02 -0.28 -4.43
N SER A 21 -7.01 0.54 -4.14
CA SER A 21 -5.60 0.22 -4.43
C SER A 21 -4.98 -0.77 -3.45
N LEU A 22 -5.58 -0.96 -2.26
CA LEU A 22 -5.11 -1.86 -1.21
C LEU A 22 -5.88 -3.21 -1.20
N ALA A 23 -6.97 -3.32 -1.97
CA ALA A 23 -7.85 -4.48 -2.04
C ALA A 23 -7.18 -5.69 -2.73
N VAL A 24 -6.24 -6.33 -2.05
CA VAL A 24 -5.57 -7.56 -2.49
C VAL A 24 -6.31 -8.76 -1.92
N ARG A 25 -6.93 -9.55 -2.79
CA ARG A 25 -7.56 -10.82 -2.40
C ARG A 25 -6.50 -11.83 -1.97
N ALA A 26 -6.81 -12.69 -1.01
CA ALA A 26 -5.90 -13.73 -0.51
C ALA A 26 -5.26 -14.56 -1.64
N LYS A 27 -6.02 -14.94 -2.66
CA LYS A 27 -5.50 -15.69 -3.83
C LYS A 27 -4.47 -14.94 -4.69
N ASN A 28 -4.44 -13.62 -4.60
CA ASN A 28 -3.51 -12.73 -5.32
C ASN A 28 -2.45 -12.14 -4.37
N TRP A 29 -2.40 -12.63 -3.13
CA TRP A 29 -1.40 -12.19 -2.18
C TRP A 29 -0.02 -12.63 -2.65
N SER A 30 0.94 -11.71 -2.58
CA SER A 30 2.32 -11.95 -2.95
C SER A 30 3.23 -11.12 -2.04
N GLU A 31 4.50 -11.49 -1.97
CA GLU A 31 5.50 -10.70 -1.23
C GLU A 31 5.56 -9.23 -1.68
N GLN A 32 5.28 -8.97 -2.95
CA GLN A 32 5.26 -7.61 -3.49
C GLN A 32 4.05 -6.83 -3.00
N ALA A 33 2.87 -7.46 -2.98
CA ALA A 33 1.66 -6.89 -2.42
C ALA A 33 1.78 -6.64 -0.91
N HIS A 34 2.34 -7.59 -0.17
CA HIS A 34 2.62 -7.45 1.26
C HIS A 34 3.57 -6.28 1.54
N ARG A 35 4.69 -6.19 0.81
CA ARG A 35 5.62 -5.05 0.95
C ARG A 35 4.97 -3.70 0.62
N PHE A 36 4.07 -3.66 -0.37
CA PHE A 36 3.33 -2.45 -0.70
C PHE A 36 2.37 -2.04 0.43
N LEU A 37 1.58 -2.98 0.95
CA LEU A 37 0.68 -2.75 2.09
C LEU A 37 1.45 -2.28 3.32
N LYS A 38 2.59 -2.92 3.62
CA LYS A 38 3.44 -2.55 4.76
C LYS A 38 3.95 -1.12 4.64
N ARG A 39 4.43 -0.70 3.45
CA ARG A 39 4.84 0.70 3.22
C ARG A 39 3.70 1.70 3.39
N CYS A 40 2.47 1.31 3.01
CA CYS A 40 1.29 2.16 3.23
C CYS A 40 1.01 2.29 4.74
N ALA A 41 1.03 1.19 5.48
CA ALA A 41 0.85 1.18 6.93
C ALA A 41 1.94 2.00 7.65
N ASP A 42 3.21 1.78 7.32
CA ASP A 42 4.36 2.53 7.84
C ASP A 42 4.26 4.05 7.53
N SER A 43 3.56 4.42 6.45
CA SER A 43 3.29 5.82 6.08
C SER A 43 2.05 6.40 6.76
N GLY A 44 1.34 5.63 7.61
CA GLY A 44 0.15 6.06 8.34
C GLY A 44 -1.18 5.81 7.63
N ASN A 45 -1.24 4.88 6.67
CA ASN A 45 -2.50 4.50 6.01
C ASN A 45 -3.31 3.54 6.90
N LEU A 46 -4.46 4.01 7.41
CA LEU A 46 -5.31 3.26 8.33
C LEU A 46 -5.86 1.95 7.73
N GLU A 47 -6.25 1.97 6.46
CA GLU A 47 -6.78 0.79 5.77
C GLU A 47 -5.70 -0.29 5.64
N ALA A 48 -4.46 0.12 5.35
CA ALA A 48 -3.34 -0.81 5.28
C ALA A 48 -3.00 -1.42 6.65
N CYS A 49 -3.05 -0.65 7.73
CA CYS A 49 -2.88 -1.17 9.10
C CYS A 49 -3.96 -2.20 9.43
N TYR A 50 -5.22 -1.91 9.09
CA TYR A 50 -6.34 -2.82 9.30
C TYR A 50 -6.17 -4.14 8.53
N ILE A 51 -5.78 -4.07 7.25
CA ILE A 51 -5.53 -5.26 6.41
C ILE A 51 -4.38 -6.13 6.96
N LEU A 52 -3.35 -5.51 7.55
CA LEU A 52 -2.18 -6.22 8.09
C LEU A 52 -2.34 -6.65 9.55
N GLY A 53 -3.34 -6.14 10.28
CA GLY A 53 -3.54 -6.40 11.70
C GLY A 53 -2.46 -5.79 12.60
N MET A 54 -1.97 -4.59 12.25
CA MET A 54 -1.03 -3.78 13.04
C MET A 54 -1.78 -2.78 13.92
#